data_AF-A0AA43Q9H0-F1
#
_entry.id   AF-A0AA43Q9H0-F1
#
_cell.length_a   1.000
_cell.length_b   1.000
_cell.length_c   1.000
_cell.angle_alpha   90.00
_cell.angle_beta   90.00
_cell.angle_gamma   90.00
#
_symmetry.space_group_name_H-M   'P 1'
#
loop_
_entity.id
_entity.type
_entity.pdbx_description
1 polymer ?
#
loop_
_entity_poly.entity_id
_entity_poly.type
_entity_poly.pdbx_seq_one_letter_code
_entity_poly.pdbx_strand_id
1 'polypeptide(L)'
;MAQKKDYLKGQFGNAVPNIIKGIDRDVERGEDALMLGLGIVMLSSTFAPVAPPSILLPLVALTFAISVGFARINYHNMERKLLESMAQLEGHEKIILYPIAAVFVDYPMHSLAESFNPLKNLKRTWKSALGGILINPLWMPIFYVMGMQIIEEKNLGILNRAITGVEQKIASLSSLV
;
A
#
# COMPACT_ATOMS: atom_id res chain seq x y z
N MET A 1 -25.61 -6.85 -1.08
CA MET A 1 -25.00 -6.50 0.23
C MET A 1 -23.83 -7.45 0.47
N ALA A 2 -22.60 -6.99 0.28
CA ALA A 2 -21.42 -7.81 0.56
C ALA A 2 -21.11 -7.75 2.06
N GLN A 3 -20.98 -8.92 2.69
CA GLN A 3 -20.59 -9.07 4.10
C GLN A 3 -19.34 -8.22 4.38
N LYS A 4 -19.46 -7.22 5.27
CA LYS A 4 -18.36 -6.33 5.63
C LYS A 4 -17.29 -7.19 6.31
N LYS A 5 -16.17 -7.45 5.62
CA LYS A 5 -15.06 -8.24 6.15
C LYS A 5 -14.30 -7.38 7.17
N ASP A 6 -14.76 -7.42 8.41
CA ASP A 6 -14.01 -6.90 9.55
C ASP A 6 -12.90 -7.92 9.95
N TYR A 7 -11.89 -7.50 10.72
CA TYR A 7 -10.84 -8.43 11.17
C TYR A 7 -11.33 -9.40 12.25
N LEU A 8 -12.39 -9.03 12.97
CA LEU A 8 -13.02 -9.88 13.97
C LEU A 8 -14.00 -10.85 13.30
N LYS A 9 -13.62 -12.14 13.26
CA LYS A 9 -14.51 -13.25 12.87
C LYS A 9 -14.68 -14.21 14.03
N GLY A 10 -15.80 -14.09 14.74
CA GLY A 10 -16.23 -15.01 15.81
C GLY A 10 -16.10 -14.44 17.22
N GLN A 11 -16.99 -14.88 18.10
CA GLN A 11 -17.19 -14.36 19.47
C GLN A 11 -16.20 -14.88 20.53
N PHE A 12 -15.30 -15.83 20.20
CA PHE A 12 -14.58 -16.63 21.21
C PHE A 12 -13.10 -16.89 20.90
N GLY A 13 -12.38 -15.97 20.24
CA GLY A 13 -10.94 -16.10 19.98
C GLY A 13 -10.15 -14.88 20.44
N ASN A 14 -8.83 -15.05 20.67
CA ASN A 14 -7.93 -13.93 21.00
C ASN A 14 -8.02 -12.84 19.92
N ALA A 15 -8.63 -11.70 20.26
CA ALA A 15 -9.00 -10.66 19.30
C ALA A 15 -7.77 -10.00 18.66
N VAL A 16 -6.73 -9.73 19.46
CA VAL A 16 -5.48 -9.09 19.01
C VAL A 16 -4.73 -9.93 17.96
N PRO A 17 -4.40 -11.22 18.17
CA PRO A 17 -3.79 -12.07 17.14
C PRO A 17 -4.59 -12.17 15.83
N ASN A 18 -5.92 -12.19 15.92
CA ASN A 18 -6.77 -12.23 14.72
C ASN A 18 -6.69 -10.93 13.91
N ILE A 19 -6.65 -9.78 14.59
CA ILE A 19 -6.46 -8.48 13.96
C ILE A 19 -5.08 -8.38 13.31
N ILE A 20 -4.03 -8.77 14.05
CA ILE A 20 -2.64 -8.76 13.56
C ILE A 20 -2.50 -9.63 12.30
N LYS A 21 -2.95 -10.88 12.35
CA LYS A 21 -2.93 -11.78 11.18
C LYS A 21 -3.78 -11.26 10.02
N GLY A 22 -4.88 -10.60 10.33
CA GLY A 22 -5.77 -9.99 9.34
C GLY A 22 -5.10 -8.83 8.61
N ILE A 23 -4.47 -7.92 9.35
CA ILE A 23 -3.79 -6.76 8.77
C ILE A 23 -2.50 -7.18 8.05
N ASP A 24 -1.73 -8.11 8.61
CA ASP A 24 -0.53 -8.68 7.96
C ASP A 24 -0.84 -9.23 6.57
N ARG A 25 -1.90 -10.05 6.46
CA ARG A 25 -2.38 -10.56 5.16
C ARG A 25 -2.83 -9.47 4.20
N ASP A 26 -3.44 -8.41 4.70
CA ASP A 26 -3.83 -7.29 3.84
C ASP A 26 -2.60 -6.46 3.43
N VAL A 27 -1.55 -6.35 4.26
CA VAL A 27 -0.26 -5.73 3.87
C VAL A 27 0.38 -6.52 2.75
N GLU A 28 0.49 -7.85 2.90
CA GLU A 28 1.01 -8.76 1.88
C GLU A 28 0.30 -8.57 0.54
N ARG A 29 -1.04 -8.47 0.54
CA ARG A 29 -1.80 -8.16 -0.69
C ARG A 29 -1.45 -6.83 -1.33
N GLY A 30 -1.17 -5.82 -0.52
CA GLY A 30 -0.75 -4.50 -0.99
C GLY A 30 0.62 -4.58 -1.66
N GLU A 31 1.57 -5.28 -1.03
CA GLU A 31 2.91 -5.51 -1.55
C GLU A 31 2.87 -6.36 -2.84
N ASP A 32 2.09 -7.43 -2.86
CA ASP A 32 1.85 -8.28 -4.03
C ASP A 32 1.30 -7.49 -5.22
N ALA A 33 0.35 -6.59 -4.98
CA ALA A 33 -0.21 -5.76 -6.04
C ALA A 33 0.86 -4.87 -6.69
N LEU A 34 1.75 -4.29 -5.89
CA LEU A 34 2.87 -3.45 -6.35
C LEU A 34 3.94 -4.27 -7.07
N MET A 35 4.30 -5.43 -6.50
CA MET A 35 5.26 -6.35 -7.07
C MET A 35 4.79 -6.92 -8.41
N LEU A 36 3.51 -7.30 -8.52
CA LEU A 36 2.91 -7.76 -9.78
C LEU A 36 2.92 -6.65 -10.83
N GLY A 37 2.58 -5.41 -10.46
CA GLY A 37 2.68 -4.26 -11.35
C GLY A 37 4.10 -4.06 -11.89
N LEU A 38 5.09 -4.08 -10.99
CA LEU A 38 6.51 -3.97 -11.36
C LEU A 38 6.96 -5.13 -12.26
N GLY A 39 6.58 -6.36 -11.93
CA GLY A 39 6.92 -7.54 -12.71
C GLY A 39 6.38 -7.47 -14.14
N ILE A 40 5.12 -7.05 -14.32
CA ILE A 40 4.53 -6.83 -15.64
C ILE A 40 5.29 -5.75 -16.41
N VAL A 41 5.67 -4.65 -15.74
CA VAL A 41 6.45 -3.59 -16.38
C VAL A 41 7.83 -4.09 -16.80
N MET A 42 8.50 -4.92 -16.01
CA MET A 42 9.81 -5.49 -16.40
C MET A 42 9.70 -6.34 -17.67
N LEU A 43 8.58 -7.06 -17.86
CA LEU A 43 8.30 -7.82 -19.07
C LEU A 43 8.09 -6.94 -20.32
N SER A 44 7.86 -5.64 -20.18
CA SER A 44 7.68 -4.74 -21.33
C SER A 44 8.87 -4.76 -22.30
N SER A 45 10.09 -4.97 -21.78
CA SER A 45 11.30 -5.09 -22.59
C SER A 45 11.25 -6.24 -23.61
N THR A 46 10.59 -7.35 -23.28
CA THR A 46 10.35 -8.49 -24.18
C THR A 46 9.44 -8.12 -25.35
N PHE A 47 8.56 -7.14 -25.18
CA PHE A 47 7.62 -6.68 -26.20
C PHE A 47 8.15 -5.50 -27.03
N ALA A 48 9.30 -4.92 -26.67
CA ALA A 48 9.91 -3.81 -27.39
C ALA A 48 10.19 -4.09 -28.89
N PRO A 49 10.55 -5.32 -29.32
CA PRO A 49 10.74 -5.62 -30.76
C PRO A 49 9.43 -5.67 -31.57
N VAL A 50 8.29 -5.87 -30.90
CA VAL A 50 6.99 -6.15 -31.56
C VAL A 50 5.96 -5.04 -31.39
N ALA A 51 6.18 -4.09 -30.47
CA ALA A 51 5.27 -2.97 -30.23
C ALA A 51 6.03 -1.63 -30.15
N PRO A 52 5.55 -0.57 -30.82
CA PRO A 52 6.20 0.74 -30.77
C PRO A 52 6.07 1.38 -29.38
N PRO A 53 6.99 2.29 -29.00
CA PRO A 53 6.96 2.99 -27.72
C PRO A 53 5.67 3.76 -27.45
N SER A 54 4.99 4.26 -28.48
CA SER A 54 3.71 4.96 -28.39
C SER A 54 2.56 4.07 -27.87
N ILE A 55 2.72 2.75 -27.92
CA ILE A 55 1.77 1.79 -27.36
C ILE A 55 2.32 1.23 -26.04
N LEU A 56 3.59 0.83 -26.03
CA LEU A 56 4.20 0.14 -24.90
C LEU A 56 4.33 1.05 -23.66
N LEU A 57 4.77 2.30 -23.81
CA LEU A 57 5.02 3.21 -22.69
C LEU A 57 3.72 3.65 -21.98
N PRO A 58 2.63 3.99 -22.69
CA PRO A 58 1.34 4.20 -22.05
C PRO A 58 0.81 2.97 -21.29
N LEU A 59 1.00 1.77 -21.83
CA LEU A 59 0.61 0.53 -21.15
C LEU A 59 1.41 0.33 -19.86
N VAL A 60 2.72 0.57 -19.88
CA VAL A 60 3.57 0.57 -18.68
C VAL A 60 3.06 1.55 -17.63
N ALA A 61 2.77 2.80 -18.03
CA ALA A 61 2.23 3.81 -17.13
C ALA A 61 0.87 3.39 -16.55
N LEU A 62 0.01 2.77 -17.38
CA LEU A 62 -1.30 2.28 -16.96
C LEU A 62 -1.18 1.12 -15.95
N THR A 63 -0.28 0.16 -16.20
CA THR A 63 -0.03 -0.95 -15.27
C THR A 63 0.40 -0.44 -13.90
N PHE A 64 1.34 0.50 -13.85
CA PHE A 64 1.73 1.14 -12.60
C PHE A 64 0.57 1.90 -11.95
N ALA A 65 -0.20 2.68 -12.71
CA ALA A 65 -1.34 3.42 -12.18
C ALA A 65 -2.39 2.51 -11.54
N ILE A 66 -2.70 1.38 -12.18
CA ILE A 66 -3.65 0.39 -11.69
C ILE A 66 -3.12 -0.27 -10.42
N SER A 67 -1.88 -0.74 -10.44
CA SER A 67 -1.23 -1.40 -9.31
C SER A 67 -1.18 -0.51 -8.05
N VAL A 68 -0.70 0.73 -8.21
CA VAL A 68 -0.70 1.75 -7.15
C VAL A 68 -2.12 2.06 -6.67
N GLY A 69 -3.08 2.13 -7.59
CA GLY A 69 -4.50 2.32 -7.26
C GLY A 69 -5.02 1.23 -6.33
N PHE A 70 -4.74 -0.04 -6.65
CA PHE A 70 -5.10 -1.18 -5.81
C PHE A 70 -4.41 -1.15 -4.45
N ALA A 71 -3.10 -0.90 -4.41
CA ALA A 71 -2.34 -0.85 -3.16
C ALA A 71 -2.86 0.24 -2.21
N ARG A 72 -3.20 1.41 -2.76
CA ARG A 72 -3.72 2.54 -1.99
C ARG A 72 -5.15 2.32 -1.48
N ILE A 73 -6.02 1.76 -2.33
CA ILE A 73 -7.37 1.34 -1.89
C ILE A 73 -7.25 0.30 -0.77
N ASN A 74 -6.32 -0.64 -0.91
CA ASN A 74 -6.05 -1.64 0.12
C ASN A 74 -5.57 -0.98 1.42
N TYR A 75 -4.66 0.00 1.36
CA TYR A 75 -4.18 0.74 2.52
C TYR A 75 -5.30 1.43 3.31
N HIS A 76 -6.17 2.18 2.64
CA HIS A 76 -7.34 2.79 3.29
C HIS A 76 -8.33 1.76 3.85
N ASN A 77 -8.46 0.60 3.19
CA ASN A 77 -9.28 -0.48 3.71
C ASN A 77 -8.67 -1.09 4.98
N MET A 78 -7.34 -1.22 5.07
CA MET A 78 -6.66 -1.67 6.29
C MET A 78 -6.88 -0.70 7.45
N GLU A 79 -6.67 0.59 7.22
CA GLU A 79 -6.93 1.65 8.20
C GLU A 79 -8.36 1.56 8.75
N ARG A 80 -9.34 1.53 7.85
CA ARG A 80 -10.76 1.46 8.24
C ARG A 80 -11.07 0.19 9.04
N LYS A 81 -10.65 -0.98 8.57
CA LYS A 81 -10.91 -2.25 9.27
C LYS A 81 -10.23 -2.28 10.64
N LEU A 82 -9.01 -1.75 10.75
CA LEU A 82 -8.28 -1.69 12.01
C LEU A 82 -9.01 -0.79 13.01
N LEU A 83 -9.43 0.41 12.60
CA LEU A 83 -10.19 1.32 13.47
C LEU A 83 -11.53 0.73 13.91
N GLU A 84 -12.27 0.10 12.98
CA GLU A 84 -13.54 -0.58 13.27
C GLU A 84 -13.36 -1.75 14.26
N SER A 85 -12.30 -2.55 14.07
CA SER A 85 -11.95 -3.64 14.98
C SER A 85 -11.48 -3.12 16.35
N MET A 86 -10.63 -2.09 16.39
CA MET A 86 -10.15 -1.49 17.64
C MET A 86 -11.27 -0.85 18.45
N ALA A 87 -12.32 -0.31 17.83
CA ALA A 87 -13.46 0.25 18.55
C ALA A 87 -14.14 -0.77 19.48
N GLN A 88 -14.08 -2.06 19.14
CA GLN A 88 -14.73 -3.18 19.84
C GLN A 88 -13.86 -3.78 20.97
N LEU A 89 -12.60 -3.34 21.13
CA LEU A 89 -11.63 -3.90 22.07
C LEU A 89 -11.60 -3.18 23.42
N GLU A 90 -11.09 -3.88 24.45
CA GLU A 90 -10.83 -3.33 25.77
C GLU A 90 -9.46 -2.63 25.86
N GLY A 91 -9.24 -1.84 26.93
CA GLY A 91 -8.12 -0.90 27.03
C GLY A 91 -6.74 -1.51 26.78
N HIS A 92 -6.45 -2.70 27.34
CA HIS A 92 -5.15 -3.35 27.15
C HIS A 92 -4.90 -3.79 25.70
N GLU A 93 -5.91 -4.38 25.05
CA GLU A 93 -5.84 -4.82 23.66
C GLU A 93 -5.65 -3.64 22.70
N LYS A 94 -6.31 -2.50 22.98
CA LYS A 94 -6.11 -1.25 22.23
C LYS A 94 -4.68 -0.74 22.33
N ILE A 95 -4.06 -0.81 23.51
CA ILE A 95 -2.68 -0.37 23.73
C ILE A 95 -1.71 -1.23 22.91
N ILE A 96 -1.95 -2.54 22.80
CA ILE A 96 -1.11 -3.44 22.00
C ILE A 96 -1.15 -3.08 20.51
N LEU A 97 -2.33 -2.73 19.98
CA LEU A 97 -2.52 -2.39 18.56
C LEU A 97 -2.21 -0.92 18.22
N TYR A 98 -2.10 -0.04 19.22
CA TYR A 98 -1.83 1.38 19.03
C TYR A 98 -0.62 1.68 18.13
N PRO A 99 0.53 0.97 18.24
CA PRO A 99 1.68 1.21 17.37
C PRO A 99 1.36 1.02 15.87
N ILE A 100 0.46 0.10 15.53
CA ILE A 100 0.02 -0.15 14.15
C ILE A 100 -0.93 0.98 13.71
N ALA A 101 -1.87 1.36 14.56
CA ALA A 101 -2.80 2.45 14.27
C ALA A 101 -2.08 3.80 14.08
N ALA A 102 -1.03 4.05 14.87
CA ALA A 102 -0.22 5.27 14.77
C ALA A 102 0.43 5.42 13.38
N VAL A 103 0.80 4.32 12.71
CA VAL A 103 1.37 4.38 11.35
C VAL A 103 0.43 5.07 10.37
N PHE A 104 -0.88 4.82 10.46
CA PHE A 104 -1.87 5.44 9.56
C PHE A 104 -2.01 6.95 9.80
N VAL A 105 -1.77 7.41 11.04
CA VAL A 105 -1.78 8.83 11.41
C VAL A 105 -0.49 9.51 10.99
N ASP A 106 0.65 8.86 11.20
CA ASP A 106 1.98 9.41 10.91
C ASP A 106 2.32 9.38 9.41
N TYR A 107 1.78 8.40 8.67
CA TYR A 107 2.03 8.18 7.25
C TYR A 107 0.72 8.07 6.45
N PRO A 108 -0.14 9.11 6.47
CA PRO A 108 -1.42 9.06 5.79
C PRO A 108 -1.22 8.98 4.27
N MET A 109 -2.02 8.16 3.62
CA MET A 109 -2.10 8.17 2.16
C MET A 109 -3.13 9.21 1.71
N HIS A 110 -2.73 10.09 0.81
CA HIS A 110 -3.66 11.00 0.15
C HIS A 110 -4.68 10.23 -0.71
N SER A 111 -5.84 10.83 -0.99
CA SER A 111 -6.79 10.21 -1.93
C SER A 111 -6.17 9.97 -3.32
N LEU A 112 -6.74 9.03 -4.09
CA LEU A 112 -6.34 8.81 -5.48
C LEU A 112 -6.51 10.10 -6.31
N ALA A 113 -7.64 10.80 -6.15
CA ALA A 113 -7.91 12.06 -6.85
C ALA A 113 -6.84 13.13 -6.55
N GLU A 114 -6.38 13.20 -5.31
CA GLU A 114 -5.31 14.11 -4.93
C GLU A 114 -3.95 13.68 -5.49
N SER A 115 -3.65 12.38 -5.45
CA SER A 115 -2.33 11.87 -5.88
C SER A 115 -2.17 11.85 -7.39
N PHE A 116 -3.23 11.57 -8.14
CA PHE A 116 -3.19 11.66 -9.61
C PHE A 116 -3.29 13.09 -10.13
N ASN A 117 -3.54 14.09 -9.29
CA ASN A 117 -3.60 15.49 -9.70
C ASN A 117 -2.18 16.10 -9.81
N PRO A 118 -1.70 16.41 -11.02
CA PRO A 118 -0.35 16.95 -11.22
C PRO A 118 -0.16 18.33 -10.61
N LEU A 119 -1.23 19.12 -10.51
CA LEU A 119 -1.21 20.48 -9.95
C LEU A 119 -1.06 20.46 -8.42
N LYS A 120 -1.59 19.41 -7.77
CA LYS A 120 -1.39 19.21 -6.32
C LYS A 120 -0.04 18.60 -5.97
N ASN A 121 0.62 17.94 -6.92
CA ASN A 121 1.88 17.24 -6.71
C ASN A 121 3.04 17.84 -7.50
N LEU A 122 3.19 19.17 -7.48
CA LEU A 122 4.15 19.92 -8.31
C LEU A 122 5.58 19.38 -8.23
N LYS A 123 6.05 19.01 -7.03
CA LYS A 123 7.40 18.43 -6.85
C LYS A 123 7.57 17.12 -7.63
N ARG A 124 6.56 16.25 -7.62
CA ARG A 124 6.60 14.99 -8.38
C ARG A 124 6.45 15.28 -9.86
N THR A 125 5.49 16.10 -10.25
CA THR A 125 5.26 16.52 -11.64
C THR A 125 6.53 17.09 -12.27
N TRP A 126 7.26 17.94 -11.55
CA TRP A 126 8.51 18.51 -12.03
C TRP A 126 9.60 17.45 -12.21
N LYS A 127 9.78 16.54 -11.24
CA LYS A 127 10.73 15.42 -11.38
C LYS A 127 10.38 14.52 -12.57
N SER A 128 9.10 14.23 -12.77
CA SER A 128 8.61 13.42 -13.88
C SER A 128 8.77 14.14 -15.22
N ALA A 129 8.52 15.45 -15.27
CA ALA A 129 8.73 16.27 -16.46
C ALA A 129 10.21 16.34 -16.84
N LEU A 130 11.10 16.55 -15.87
CA LEU A 130 12.55 16.52 -16.09
C LEU A 130 12.99 15.16 -16.67
N GLY A 131 12.53 14.05 -16.08
CA GLY A 131 12.81 12.72 -16.63
C GLY A 131 12.26 12.52 -18.04
N GLY A 132 11.05 13.01 -18.31
CA GLY A 132 10.45 12.96 -19.64
C GLY A 132 11.21 13.77 -20.68
N ILE A 133 11.69 14.96 -20.34
CA ILE A 133 12.49 15.80 -21.24
C ILE A 133 13.83 15.13 -21.57
N LEU A 134 14.45 14.48 -20.60
CA LEU A 134 15.76 13.82 -20.77
C LEU A 134 15.70 12.55 -21.64
N ILE A 135 14.56 11.87 -21.70
CA ILE A 135 14.42 10.61 -22.45
C ILE A 135 13.48 10.79 -23.65
N ASN A 136 12.17 10.90 -23.37
CA ASN A 136 11.14 11.37 -24.29
C ASN A 136 9.84 11.66 -23.50
N PRO A 137 8.91 12.47 -24.04
CA PRO A 137 7.70 12.88 -23.32
C PRO A 137 6.81 11.73 -22.82
N LEU A 138 6.84 10.55 -23.45
CA LEU A 138 6.03 9.39 -23.04
C LEU A 138 6.51 8.77 -21.72
N TRP A 139 7.73 9.11 -21.25
CA TRP A 139 8.24 8.69 -19.94
C TRP A 139 7.70 9.52 -18.78
N MET A 140 7.20 10.72 -19.03
CA MET A 140 6.69 11.58 -17.96
C MET A 140 5.57 10.89 -17.16
N PRO A 141 4.52 10.31 -17.77
CA PRO A 141 3.51 9.54 -17.04
C PRO A 141 4.11 8.39 -16.23
N ILE A 142 5.07 7.64 -16.80
CA ILE A 142 5.75 6.51 -16.14
C ILE A 142 6.46 6.98 -14.88
N PHE A 143 7.29 8.01 -14.97
CA PHE A 143 8.00 8.54 -13.79
C PHE A 143 7.05 9.09 -12.73
N TYR A 144 5.91 9.63 -13.14
CA TYR A 144 4.91 10.12 -12.20
C TYR A 144 4.32 8.98 -11.38
N VAL A 145 3.84 7.91 -12.04
CA VAL A 145 3.22 6.78 -11.36
C VAL A 145 4.24 5.90 -10.62
N MET A 146 5.47 5.76 -11.14
CA MET A 146 6.58 5.11 -10.44
C MET A 146 6.91 5.85 -9.13
N GLY A 147 6.87 7.19 -9.15
CA GLY A 147 7.01 7.99 -7.94
C GLY A 147 5.89 7.79 -6.94
N MET A 148 4.68 7.41 -7.39
CA MET A 148 3.61 6.98 -6.48
C MET A 148 3.91 5.60 -5.90
N GLN A 149 4.29 4.64 -6.74
CA GLN A 149 4.64 3.28 -6.32
C GLN A 149 5.68 3.26 -5.18
N ILE A 150 6.75 4.03 -5.31
CA ILE A 150 7.80 4.11 -4.28
C ILE A 150 7.22 4.59 -2.92
N ILE A 151 6.24 5.50 -2.94
CA ILE A 151 5.58 5.97 -1.71
C ILE A 151 4.69 4.88 -1.13
N GLU A 152 3.93 4.15 -1.96
CA GLU A 152 3.11 3.03 -1.50
C GLU A 152 3.98 1.94 -0.84
N GLU A 153 5.06 1.52 -1.51
CA GLU A 153 5.99 0.50 -1.01
C GLU A 153 6.60 0.93 0.32
N LYS A 154 7.01 2.19 0.44
CA LYS A 154 7.57 2.72 1.69
C LYS A 154 6.54 2.67 2.83
N ASN A 155 5.31 3.09 2.58
CA ASN A 155 4.28 3.12 3.61
C ASN A 155 3.87 1.70 4.05
N LEU A 156 3.75 0.76 3.11
CA LEU A 156 3.49 -0.65 3.41
C LEU A 156 4.66 -1.26 4.20
N GLY A 157 5.91 -0.97 3.83
CA GLY A 157 7.08 -1.44 4.56
C GLY A 157 7.18 -0.89 5.99
N ILE A 158 6.76 0.37 6.22
CA ILE A 158 6.67 0.93 7.59
C ILE A 158 5.58 0.22 8.39
N LEU A 159 4.42 -0.02 7.78
CA LEU A 159 3.31 -0.73 8.41
C LEU A 159 3.69 -2.17 8.76
N ASN A 160 4.34 -2.89 7.86
CA ASN A 160 4.85 -4.25 8.08
C ASN A 160 5.81 -4.28 9.28
N ARG A 161 6.78 -3.35 9.36
CA ARG A 161 7.68 -3.24 10.52
C ARG A 161 6.95 -3.01 11.84
N ALA A 162 5.87 -2.21 11.83
CA ALA A 162 5.06 -1.98 13.02
C ALA A 162 4.31 -3.25 13.45
N ILE A 163 3.78 -4.01 12.50
CA ILE A 163 3.12 -5.30 12.74
C ILE A 163 4.11 -6.29 13.35
N THR A 164 5.27 -6.52 12.72
CA THR A 164 6.32 -7.40 13.24
C THR A 164 6.76 -6.98 14.64
N GLY A 165 6.88 -5.67 14.90
CA GLY A 165 7.24 -5.15 16.22
C GLY A 165 6.19 -5.46 17.30
N VAL A 166 4.90 -5.42 16.95
CA VAL A 166 3.83 -5.83 17.87
C VAL A 166 3.82 -7.36 18.08
N GLU A 167 4.02 -8.14 17.03
CA GLU A 167 4.12 -9.61 17.13
C GLU A 167 5.25 -10.06 18.06
N GLN A 168 6.44 -9.45 17.92
CA GLN A 168 7.58 -9.74 18.78
C GLN A 168 7.29 -9.39 20.25
N LYS A 169 6.61 -8.28 20.52
CA LYS A 169 6.21 -7.91 21.88
C LYS A 169 5.25 -8.95 22.47
N ILE A 170 4.25 -9.40 21.72
CA ILE A 170 3.31 -10.42 22.18
C ILE A 170 4.03 -11.75 22.46
N ALA A 171 4.92 -12.19 21.56
CA ALA A 171 5.70 -13.41 21.74
C ALA A 171 6.61 -13.34 22.98
N SER A 172 7.24 -12.18 23.22
CA SER A 172 8.06 -11.97 24.43
C SER A 172 7.23 -12.01 25.72
N LEU A 173 6.04 -11.42 25.72
CA LEU A 173 5.14 -11.45 26.88
C LEU A 173 4.61 -12.86 27.17
N SER A 174 4.35 -13.65 26.12
CA SER A 174 3.89 -15.04 26.26
C SER A 174 4.97 -16.02 26.74
N SER A 175 6.25 -15.66 26.65
CA SER A 175 7.37 -16.50 27.12
C SER A 175 7.81 -16.18 28.55
N LEU A 176 7.27 -15.11 29.14
CA LEU A 176 7.50 -14.68 30.53
C LEU A 176 6.42 -15.19 31.49
N VAL A 177 5.37 -15.84 30.97
CA VAL A 177 4.27 -16.49 31.72
C VAL A 177 4.44 -17.99 31.63
#